data_AF-A0A485NQM6-F1
#
_entry.id   AF-A0A485NQM6-F1
#
_cell.length_a   1.000
_cell.length_b   1.000
_cell.length_c   1.000
_cell.angle_alpha   90.00
_cell.angle_beta   90.00
_cell.angle_gamma   90.00
#
_symmetry.space_group_name_H-M   'P 1'
#
loop_
_entity.id
_entity.type
_entity.pdbx_description
1 polymer ?
#
loop_
_entity_poly.entity_id
_entity_poly.type
_entity_poly.pdbx_seq_one_letter_code
_entity_poly.pdbx_strand_id
1 'polypeptide(L)' 'MLLKLTNQNSERMAHCEFVANEGVCCLPHWMMQNLLLEEGGLVQVEGGNLQVATDSKFQPQSPDFPDIADPKKKLPA' A
#
# COMPACT_ATOMS: atom_id res chain seq x y z
N MET A 1 5.59 13.34 -0.66
CA MET A 1 4.51 13.67 0.30
C MET A 1 3.62 12.45 0.36
N LEU A 2 3.53 11.78 1.51
CA LEU A 2 2.71 10.59 1.64
C LEU A 2 1.23 10.95 1.76
N LEU A 3 0.41 10.17 1.07
CA LEU A 3 -1.04 10.28 1.10
C LEU A 3 -1.60 9.05 1.80
N LYS A 4 -2.50 9.29 2.74
CA LYS A 4 -3.30 8.25 3.38
C LYS A 4 -4.52 7.98 2.51
N LEU A 5 -4.66 6.74 2.07
CA LEU A 5 -5.82 6.22 1.36
C LEU A 5 -6.69 5.43 2.33
N THR A 6 -7.98 5.73 2.38
CA THR A 6 -8.95 4.98 3.18
C THR A 6 -10.11 4.53 2.29
N ASN A 7 -10.36 3.22 2.24
CA ASN A 7 -11.60 2.67 1.70
C ASN A 7 -12.63 2.61 2.84
N GLN A 8 -13.65 3.47 2.79
CA GLN A 8 -14.68 3.53 3.84
C GLN A 8 -15.59 2.30 3.87
N ASN A 9 -15.74 1.58 2.76
CA ASN A 9 -16.61 0.41 2.69
C ASN A 9 -16.02 -0.80 3.41
N SER A 10 -14.69 -0.91 3.43
CA SER A 10 -13.97 -2.04 4.02
C SER A 10 -13.15 -1.67 5.26
N GLU A 11 -13.18 -0.40 5.68
CA GLU A 11 -12.36 0.16 6.77
C GLU A 11 -10.86 -0.11 6.62
N ARG A 12 -10.38 -0.18 5.36
CA ARG A 12 -8.97 -0.48 5.05
C ARG A 12 -8.23 0.80 4.72
N MET A 13 -6.96 0.86 5.14
CA MET A 13 -6.11 2.02 4.98
C MET A 13 -4.72 1.62 4.49
N ALA A 14 -4.14 2.44 3.61
CA ALA A 14 -2.76 2.34 3.17
C ALA A 14 -2.14 3.74 3.00
N HIS A 15 -0.82 3.84 3.12
CA HIS A 15 -0.10 5.07 2.79
C HIS A 15 0.69 4.85 1.51
N CYS A 16 0.66 5.81 0.60
CA CYS A 16 1.42 5.74 -0.63
C CYS A 16 1.71 7.13 -1.22
N GLU A 17 2.70 7.17 -2.10
CA GLU A 17 2.88 8.29 -3.02
C GLU A 17 2.31 7.84 -4.37
N PHE A 18 1.40 8.64 -4.94
CA PHE A 18 0.81 8.38 -6.24
C PHE A 18 0.71 9.66 -7.05
N VAL A 19 0.62 9.49 -8.37
CA VAL A 19 0.29 10.55 -9.30
C VAL A 19 -1.18 10.39 -9.66
N ALA A 20 -1.96 11.44 -9.46
CA ALA A 20 -3.36 11.49 -9.82
C ALA A 20 -3.66 12.76 -10.59
N ASN A 21 -4.58 12.63 -11.55
CA ASN A 21 -5.24 13.78 -12.14
C ASN A 21 -6.46 14.11 -11.28
N GLU A 22 -6.98 15.33 -11.41
CA GLU A 22 -8.16 15.74 -10.66
C GLU A 22 -9.33 14.76 -10.93
N GLY A 23 -9.88 14.19 -9.86
CA GLY A 23 -10.97 13.21 -9.91
C GLY A 23 -10.57 11.78 -10.28
N VAL A 24 -9.30 11.49 -10.63
CA VAL A 24 -8.84 10.13 -11.00
C VAL A 24 -7.51 9.79 -10.35
N CYS A 25 -7.47 8.73 -9.55
CA CYS A 25 -6.26 8.18 -8.97
C CYS A 25 -5.89 6.85 -9.62
N CYS A 26 -4.65 6.71 -10.08
CA CYS A 26 -4.12 5.46 -10.59
C CYS A 26 -3.37 4.73 -9.48
N LEU A 27 -3.90 3.59 -9.03
CA LEU A 27 -3.28 2.75 -8.02
C LEU A 27 -2.71 1.46 -8.65
N PRO A 28 -1.56 0.96 -8.18
CA PRO A 28 -1.11 -0.37 -8.54
C PRO A 28 -2.14 -1.43 -8.16
N HIS A 29 -2.27 -2.48 -8.97
CA HIS A 29 -3.28 -3.52 -8.77
C HIS A 29 -3.21 -4.16 -7.38
N TRP A 30 -2.02 -4.45 -6.87
CA TRP A 30 -1.83 -5.01 -5.53
C TRP A 30 -2.36 -4.10 -4.42
N MET A 31 -2.32 -2.78 -4.61
CA MET A 31 -2.83 -1.82 -3.64
C MET A 31 -4.35 -1.76 -3.68
N MET A 32 -4.95 -1.84 -4.88
CA MET A 32 -6.40 -1.99 -5.03
C MET A 32 -6.89 -3.27 -4.37
N GLN A 33 -6.21 -4.40 -4.59
CA GLN A 33 -6.53 -5.67 -3.93
C GLN A 33 -6.39 -5.55 -2.40
N ASN A 34 -5.31 -4.95 -1.90
CA ASN A 34 -5.10 -4.77 -0.46
C ASN A 34 -6.17 -3.88 0.18
N LEU A 35 -6.65 -2.86 -0.52
CA LEU A 35 -7.71 -1.94 -0.09
C LEU A 35 -9.11 -2.44 -0.44
N LEU A 36 -9.27 -3.57 -1.13
CA LEU A 36 -10.55 -4.07 -1.65
C LEU A 36 -11.29 -3.02 -2.49
N LEU A 37 -10.56 -2.36 -3.38
CA LEU A 37 -11.09 -1.39 -4.32
C LEU A 37 -11.35 -2.04 -5.68
N GLU A 38 -12.41 -1.61 -6.33
CA GLU A 38 -12.73 -1.91 -7.73
C GLU A 38 -12.40 -0.69 -8.61
N GLU A 39 -12.29 -0.90 -9.91
CA GLU A 39 -12.13 0.20 -10.87
C GLU A 39 -13.30 1.18 -10.77
N GLY A 40 -13.00 2.49 -10.71
CA GLY A 40 -14.02 3.52 -10.48
C GLY A 40 -14.51 3.62 -9.03
N GLY A 41 -14.00 2.79 -8.11
CA GLY A 41 -14.30 2.85 -6.68
C GLY A 41 -13.81 4.16 -6.05
N LEU A 42 -14.58 4.66 -5.07
CA LEU A 42 -14.20 5.84 -4.30
C LEU A 42 -13.21 5.48 -3.20
N VAL A 43 -12.21 6.34 -3.02
CA VAL A 43 -11.22 6.26 -1.94
C VAL A 43 -11.04 7.64 -1.33
N GLN A 44 -11.00 7.72 0.00
CA GLN A 44 -10.70 8.96 0.69
C GLN A 44 -9.19 9.19 0.73
N VAL A 45 -8.78 10.41 0.40
CA VAL A 45 -7.37 10.81 0.35
C VAL A 45 -7.11 11.91 1.39
N GLU A 46 -6.13 11.68 2.26
CA GLU A 46 -5.67 12.65 3.25
C GLU A 46 -4.16 12.87 3.11
N GLY A 47 -3.71 14.13 3.11
CA GLY A 47 -2.29 14.46 3.16
C GLY A 47 -1.73 14.34 4.58
N GLY A 48 -0.56 13.72 4.72
CA GLY A 48 0.09 13.57 6.02
C GLY A 48 1.60 13.43 5.95
N ASN A 49 2.26 13.80 7.03
CA ASN A 49 3.68 13.52 7.24
C ASN A 49 3.81 12.34 8.19
N LEU A 50 4.48 11.28 7.74
CA LEU A 50 4.80 10.12 8.57
C LEU A 50 6.27 10.17 8.99
N GLN A 51 6.52 9.78 10.24
CA GLN A 51 7.88 9.58 10.73
C GLN A 51 8.44 8.27 10.18
N VAL A 52 9.76 8.20 10.02
CA VAL A 52 10.45 6.95 9.65
C VAL A 52 10.25 5.94 10.78
N ALA A 53 9.90 4.71 10.42
CA ALA A 53 9.73 3.63 11.39
C ALA A 53 11.09 3.21 11.97
N THR A 54 11.14 2.98 13.28
CA THR A 54 12.35 2.45 13.96
C THR A 54 12.57 0.97 13.67
N ASP A 55 11.48 0.21 13.55
CA ASP A 55 11.47 -1.23 13.34
C ASP A 55 10.31 -1.61 12.42
N SER A 56 10.52 -2.57 11.51
CA SER A 56 9.49 -3.11 10.62
C SER A 56 9.52 -4.63 10.63
N LYS A 57 8.33 -5.24 10.80
CA LYS A 57 8.15 -6.70 10.78
C LYS A 57 7.33 -7.09 9.56
N PHE A 58 7.80 -8.09 8.83
CA PHE A 58 7.16 -8.57 7.61
C PHE A 58 6.79 -10.03 7.74
N GLN A 59 5.58 -10.39 7.30
CA GLN A 59 5.10 -11.76 7.23
C GLN A 59 4.91 -12.15 5.75
N PRO A 60 5.60 -13.19 5.25
CA PRO A 60 5.36 -13.71 3.92
C PRO A 60 3.92 -14.18 3.74
N GLN A 61 3.33 -13.89 2.57
CA GLN A 61 1.97 -14.31 2.23
C GLN A 61 1.91 -15.69 1.56
N SER A 62 3.05 -16.19 1.05
CA SER A 62 3.17 -17.51 0.42
C SER A 62 4.37 -18.28 0.99
N PRO A 63 4.26 -19.61 1.15
CA PRO A 63 5.39 -20.48 1.48
C PRO A 63 6.48 -20.51 0.40
N ASP A 64 6.23 -20.01 -0.82
CA ASP A 64 7.24 -19.93 -1.89
C ASP A 64 8.27 -18.81 -1.66
N PHE A 65 7.98 -17.87 -0.76
CA PHE A 65 8.86 -16.76 -0.44
C PHE A 65 10.17 -17.16 0.27
N PRO A 66 10.18 -18.07 1.27
CA PRO A 66 11.41 -18.49 1.95
C PRO A 66 12.41 -19.30 1.11
N ASP A 67 12.03 -19.89 -0.04
CA ASP A 67 12.94 -20.66 -0.91
C ASP A 67 13.88 -19.77 -1.76
N ILE A 68 13.86 -18.47 -1.52
CA ILE A 68 14.72 -17.50 -2.17
C ILE A 68 15.99 -17.35 -1.33
N ALA A 69 17.15 -17.67 -1.92
CA ALA A 69 18.48 -17.78 -1.29
C ALA A 69 18.96 -16.61 -0.39
N ASP A 70 18.25 -15.48 -0.34
CA ASP A 70 18.42 -14.41 0.67
C ASP A 70 17.11 -13.59 0.79
N PRO A 71 16.23 -13.90 1.76
CA PRO A 71 14.97 -13.19 1.95
C PRO A 71 15.15 -11.72 2.35
N LYS A 72 16.26 -11.36 3.02
CA LYS A 72 16.52 -10.00 3.48
C LYS A 72 16.93 -9.08 2.34
N LYS A 73 17.68 -9.59 1.35
CA LYS A 73 18.12 -8.81 0.17
C LYS A 73 16.97 -8.40 -0.76
N LYS A 74 15.79 -9.03 -0.63
CA LYS A 74 14.58 -8.70 -1.40
C LYS A 74 13.59 -7.80 -0.67
N LEU A 75 13.78 -7.55 0.63
CA LEU A 75 13.01 -6.55 1.36
C LEU A 75 13.65 -5.17 1.11
N PRO A 76 12.85 -4.11 0.93
CA PRO A 76 13.38 -2.75 0.91
C PRO A 76 14.10 -2.46 2.24
N ALA A 77 15.26 -1.81 2.15
CA ALA A 77 16.09 -1.40 3.28
C ALA A 77 15.45 -0.25 4.08
#